data_AF-A0A920Q612-F1
#
_entry.id   AF-A0A920Q612-F1
#
_cell.length_a   1.000
_cell.length_b   1.000
_cell.length_c   1.000
_cell.angle_alpha   90.00
_cell.angle_beta   90.00
_cell.angle_gamma   90.00
#
_symmetry.space_group_name_H-M   'P 1'
#
loop_
_entity.id
_entity.type
_entity.pdbx_description
1 polymer ?
#
loop_
_entity_poly.entity_id
_entity_poly.type
_entity_poly.pdbx_seq_one_letter_code
_entity_poly.pdbx_strand_id
1 'polypeptide(L)'
;MLGDDPEMAGIFADVGIRVIQITYNIANHLGSSCWEPSDGGLTRAGHRMVSALNDGPGGLVDISHVGNVTGRETVDASSQPIAITHGNPIAFCDSPRNKPDELVSAVAERGGVIGCTLYPLFMGGADVTRSEYCGMVAALSEQIGVEHVAIGSDACPRVEPGRARMDA
;
A
#
# COMPACT_ATOMS: atom_id res chain seq x y z
N MET A 1 -9.43 -11.61 -7.60
CA MET A 1 -9.83 -10.61 -8.62
C MET A 1 -8.84 -10.54 -9.76
N LEU A 2 -7.53 -10.38 -9.52
CA LEU A 2 -6.52 -10.41 -10.60
C LEU A 2 -6.06 -11.83 -10.99
N GLY A 3 -5.94 -12.75 -10.01
CA GLY A 3 -5.37 -14.08 -10.27
C GLY A 3 -3.87 -13.99 -10.58
N ASP A 4 -3.41 -14.79 -11.53
CA ASP A 4 -2.04 -14.80 -12.08
C ASP A 4 -1.98 -14.32 -13.55
N ASP A 5 -3.08 -13.74 -14.06
CA ASP A 5 -3.24 -13.31 -15.44
C ASP A 5 -3.05 -11.79 -15.60
N PRO A 6 -1.94 -11.33 -16.22
CA PRO A 6 -1.68 -9.91 -16.43
C PRO A 6 -2.69 -9.21 -17.35
N GLU A 7 -3.46 -9.93 -18.18
CA GLU A 7 -4.49 -9.30 -19.02
C GLU A 7 -5.57 -8.60 -18.18
N MET A 8 -5.78 -9.05 -16.94
CA MET A 8 -6.70 -8.43 -15.99
C MET A 8 -6.36 -6.97 -15.70
N ALA A 9 -5.09 -6.56 -15.76
CA ALA A 9 -4.69 -5.17 -15.56
C ALA A 9 -5.39 -4.24 -16.57
N GLY A 10 -5.41 -4.62 -17.85
CA GLY A 10 -6.09 -3.88 -18.91
C GLY A 10 -7.60 -3.85 -18.72
N ILE A 11 -8.21 -5.00 -18.40
CA ILE A 11 -9.65 -5.11 -18.17
C ILE A 11 -10.10 -4.20 -17.02
N PHE A 12 -9.37 -4.20 -15.90
CA PHE A 12 -9.66 -3.32 -14.77
C PHE A 12 -9.44 -1.84 -15.14
N ALA A 13 -8.43 -1.54 -15.96
CA ALA A 13 -8.22 -0.20 -16.46
C ALA A 13 -9.37 0.28 -17.36
N ASP A 14 -9.94 -0.58 -18.19
CA ASP A 14 -11.07 -0.25 -19.08
C ASP A 14 -12.34 0.13 -18.28
N VAL A 15 -12.52 -0.44 -17.09
CA VAL A 15 -13.62 -0.08 -16.18
C VAL A 15 -13.26 1.02 -15.16
N GLY A 16 -12.11 1.67 -15.34
CA GLY A 16 -11.72 2.88 -14.59
C GLY A 16 -10.94 2.63 -13.29
N ILE A 17 -10.56 1.39 -12.96
CA ILE A 17 -9.67 1.12 -11.83
C ILE A 17 -8.26 1.61 -12.16
N ARG A 18 -7.65 2.36 -11.24
CA ARG A 18 -6.33 3.00 -11.43
C ARG A 18 -5.35 2.77 -10.31
N VAL A 19 -5.76 2.14 -9.21
CA VAL A 19 -4.89 1.82 -8.08
C VAL A 19 -5.14 0.36 -7.71
N ILE A 20 -4.08 -0.44 -7.70
CA ILE A 20 -4.16 -1.89 -7.51
C ILE A 20 -3.10 -2.34 -6.52
N GLN A 21 -3.54 -2.99 -5.45
CA GLN A 21 -2.65 -3.53 -4.43
C GLN A 21 -2.27 -4.98 -4.71
N ILE A 22 -0.99 -5.34 -4.52
CA ILE A 22 -0.45 -6.68 -4.85
C ILE A 22 -1.06 -7.78 -3.97
N THR A 23 -1.16 -7.57 -2.66
CA THR A 23 -1.77 -8.54 -1.71
C THR A 23 -2.68 -7.83 -0.72
N TYR A 24 -3.52 -8.61 0.00
CA TYR A 24 -4.34 -8.08 1.08
C TYR A 24 -4.50 -9.14 2.17
N ASN A 25 -3.82 -8.93 3.30
CA ASN A 25 -3.83 -9.75 4.53
C ASN A 25 -3.40 -11.21 4.43
N ILE A 26 -3.43 -11.81 3.25
CA ILE A 26 -2.96 -13.16 2.95
C ILE A 26 -2.11 -13.14 1.68
N ALA A 27 -1.18 -14.07 1.57
CA ALA A 27 -0.45 -14.36 0.35
C ALA A 27 -1.43 -14.73 -0.78
N ASN A 28 -1.04 -14.41 -2.01
CA ASN A 28 -1.80 -14.78 -3.20
C ASN A 28 -0.84 -15.15 -4.33
N HIS A 29 -1.37 -15.29 -5.55
CA HIS A 29 -0.55 -15.65 -6.71
C HIS A 29 0.57 -14.65 -7.02
N LEU A 30 0.47 -13.40 -6.57
CA LEU A 30 1.39 -12.31 -6.91
C LEU A 30 2.53 -12.18 -5.90
N GLY A 31 2.30 -12.48 -4.62
CA GLY A 31 3.35 -12.36 -3.59
C GLY A 31 2.82 -12.61 -2.18
N SER A 32 3.63 -12.23 -1.18
CA SER A 32 3.30 -12.42 0.23
C SER A 32 2.67 -11.18 0.85
N SER A 33 1.75 -11.38 1.79
CA SER A 33 1.23 -10.29 2.62
C SER A 33 2.14 -10.05 3.81
N CYS A 34 2.08 -8.84 4.37
CA CYS A 34 2.80 -8.50 5.59
C CYS A 34 2.41 -9.33 6.83
N TRP A 35 1.29 -10.06 6.79
CA TRP A 35 0.84 -10.92 7.88
C TRP A 35 1.27 -12.38 7.73
N GLU A 36 1.91 -12.73 6.62
CA GLU A 36 2.42 -14.09 6.45
C GLU A 36 3.60 -14.34 7.40
N PRO A 37 3.71 -15.55 7.98
CA PRO A 37 4.83 -15.90 8.85
C PRO A 37 6.17 -15.89 8.11
N SER A 38 6.14 -16.01 6.78
CA SER A 38 7.30 -15.90 5.91
C SER A 38 6.92 -15.09 4.67
N ASP A 39 7.72 -14.07 4.39
CA ASP A 39 7.61 -13.29 3.16
C ASP A 39 8.51 -13.92 2.08
N GLY A 40 7.88 -14.66 1.17
CA GLY A 40 8.55 -15.37 0.08
C GLY A 40 8.89 -14.52 -1.14
N GLY A 41 8.64 -13.20 -1.10
CA GLY A 41 8.90 -12.30 -2.21
C GLY A 41 7.79 -12.23 -3.26
N LEU A 42 8.04 -11.41 -4.28
CA LEU A 42 7.21 -11.24 -5.46
C LEU A 42 7.36 -12.47 -6.36
N THR A 43 6.24 -13.09 -6.71
CA THR A 43 6.29 -14.30 -7.54
C THR A 43 6.57 -13.93 -9.01
N ARG A 44 6.86 -14.95 -9.83
CA ARG A 44 6.92 -14.79 -11.29
C ARG A 44 5.62 -14.18 -11.87
N ALA A 45 4.47 -14.54 -11.32
CA ALA A 45 3.19 -13.94 -11.74
C ALA A 45 3.07 -12.49 -11.26
N GLY A 46 3.56 -12.18 -10.05
CA GLY A 46 3.69 -10.83 -9.53
C GLY A 46 4.51 -9.92 -10.45
N HIS A 47 5.70 -10.35 -10.89
CA HIS A 47 6.52 -9.59 -11.84
C HIS A 47 5.79 -9.28 -13.14
N ARG A 48 5.07 -10.26 -13.71
CA ARG A 48 4.26 -10.05 -14.93
C ARG A 48 3.12 -9.07 -14.70
N MET A 49 2.45 -9.16 -13.57
CA MET A 49 1.36 -8.25 -13.20
C MET A 49 1.88 -6.82 -13.00
N VAL A 50 3.01 -6.63 -12.31
CA VAL A 50 3.64 -5.31 -12.13
C VAL A 50 3.97 -4.68 -13.48
N SER A 51 4.60 -5.44 -14.40
CA SER A 51 4.85 -4.95 -15.77
C SER A 51 3.56 -4.54 -16.46
N ALA A 52 2.52 -5.38 -16.41
CA ALA A 52 1.25 -5.10 -17.07
C ALA A 52 0.51 -3.89 -16.46
N LEU A 53 0.66 -3.64 -15.16
CA LEU A 53 0.13 -2.45 -14.50
C LEU A 53 0.89 -1.18 -14.88
N ASN A 54 2.19 -1.29 -15.18
CA ASN A 54 3.01 -0.17 -15.64
C ASN A 54 2.78 0.17 -17.12
N ASP A 55 2.36 -0.81 -17.93
CA ASP A 55 2.15 -0.66 -19.37
C ASP A 55 0.73 -0.16 -19.70
N GLY A 56 0.59 0.56 -20.82
CA GLY A 56 -0.73 0.95 -21.37
C GLY A 56 -1.54 1.94 -20.51
N PRO A 57 -2.90 1.84 -20.48
CA PRO A 57 -3.75 2.73 -19.67
C PRO A 57 -3.53 2.58 -18.16
N GLY A 58 -2.89 1.49 -17.74
CA GLY A 58 -2.10 1.34 -16.51
C GLY A 58 -2.81 1.56 -15.17
N GLY A 59 -2.13 1.15 -14.09
CA GLY A 59 -2.55 1.37 -12.72
C GLY A 59 -1.36 1.63 -11.80
N LEU A 60 -1.55 2.53 -10.85
CA LEU A 60 -0.64 2.72 -9.73
C LEU A 60 -0.59 1.44 -8.89
N VAL A 61 0.61 0.89 -8.73
CA VAL A 61 0.84 -0.26 -7.86
C VAL A 61 0.86 0.22 -6.40
N ASP A 62 0.09 -0.46 -5.55
CA ASP A 62 0.06 -0.24 -4.11
C ASP A 62 0.69 -1.41 -3.35
N ILE A 63 1.50 -1.11 -2.35
CA ILE A 63 2.18 -2.09 -1.49
C ILE A 63 1.83 -1.99 -0.01
N SER A 64 0.71 -1.35 0.33
CA SER A 64 0.33 -1.14 1.74
C SER A 64 0.26 -2.47 2.52
N HIS A 65 -0.54 -3.44 2.10
CA HIS A 65 -0.68 -4.75 2.79
C HIS A 65 0.37 -5.81 2.41
N VAL A 66 1.39 -5.43 1.66
CA VAL A 66 2.41 -6.34 1.10
C VAL A 66 3.54 -6.57 2.10
N GLY A 67 4.15 -7.76 2.11
CA GLY A 67 5.33 -8.03 2.92
C GLY A 67 6.51 -7.12 2.55
N ASN A 68 7.52 -7.00 3.43
CA ASN A 68 8.65 -6.10 3.20
C ASN A 68 9.57 -6.57 2.06
N VAL A 69 9.85 -7.87 1.95
CA VAL A 69 10.64 -8.46 0.85
C VAL A 69 9.84 -8.37 -0.44
N THR A 70 8.58 -8.84 -0.44
CA THR A 70 7.70 -8.72 -1.62
C THR A 70 7.57 -7.25 -2.05
N GLY A 71 7.41 -6.33 -1.11
CA GLY A 71 7.27 -4.89 -1.37
C GLY A 71 8.54 -4.30 -1.99
N ARG A 72 9.72 -4.64 -1.46
CA ARG A 72 11.00 -4.22 -2.02
C ARG A 72 11.19 -4.74 -3.45
N GLU A 73 10.93 -6.01 -3.69
CA GLU A 73 11.01 -6.60 -5.03
C GLU A 73 9.99 -5.98 -6.00
N THR A 74 8.82 -5.57 -5.51
CA THR A 74 7.84 -4.82 -6.30
C THR A 74 8.38 -3.45 -6.72
N VAL A 75 9.00 -2.71 -5.79
CA VAL A 75 9.66 -1.42 -6.07
C VAL A 75 10.79 -1.58 -7.07
N ASP A 76 11.60 -2.63 -6.95
CA ASP A 76 12.70 -2.90 -7.86
C ASP A 76 12.23 -3.35 -9.26
N ALA A 77 11.10 -4.05 -9.34
CA ALA A 77 10.53 -4.53 -10.60
C ALA A 77 9.71 -3.49 -11.37
N SER A 78 9.17 -2.47 -10.69
CA SER A 78 8.29 -1.48 -11.31
C SER A 78 9.06 -0.44 -12.12
N SER A 79 8.59 -0.17 -13.34
CA SER A 79 9.11 0.89 -14.21
C SER A 79 8.44 2.24 -13.98
N GLN A 80 7.37 2.28 -13.18
CA GLN A 80 6.63 3.48 -12.77
C GLN A 80 6.66 3.65 -11.24
N PRO A 81 6.38 4.85 -10.71
CA PRO A 81 6.25 5.06 -9.27
C PRO A 81 5.24 4.11 -8.61
N ILE A 82 5.54 3.73 -7.37
CA ILE A 82 4.68 2.90 -6.50
C ILE A 82 4.14 3.75 -5.35
N ALA A 83 3.00 3.37 -4.78
CA ALA A 83 2.49 3.95 -3.56
C ALA A 83 2.46 2.96 -2.39
N ILE A 84 2.65 3.48 -1.19
CA ILE A 84 2.03 2.94 0.02
C ILE A 84 0.81 3.81 0.25
N THR A 85 -0.35 3.42 -0.27
CA THR A 85 -1.54 4.30 -0.20
C THR A 85 -2.06 4.54 1.21
N HIS A 86 -1.80 3.60 2.14
CA HIS A 86 -2.17 3.71 3.57
C HIS A 86 -1.22 2.86 4.44
N GLY A 87 -0.27 3.51 5.10
CA GLY A 87 0.69 2.88 6.01
C GLY A 87 1.58 3.91 6.70
N ASN A 88 2.22 3.54 7.81
CA ASN A 88 3.13 4.40 8.55
C ASN A 88 4.56 3.83 8.59
N PRO A 89 5.57 4.61 8.97
CA PRO A 89 6.90 4.10 9.30
C PRO A 89 6.84 3.18 10.52
N ILE A 90 7.60 2.08 10.49
CA ILE A 90 7.65 1.12 11.60
C ILE A 90 8.23 1.76 12.88
N ALA A 91 9.07 2.79 12.73
CA ALA A 91 9.60 3.57 13.84
C ALA A 91 8.51 4.29 14.66
N PHE A 92 7.34 4.54 14.07
CA PHE A 92 6.20 5.14 14.78
C PHE A 92 5.40 4.12 15.58
N CYS A 93 5.15 2.95 14.99
CA CYS A 93 4.42 1.85 15.62
C CYS A 93 4.90 0.52 15.05
N ASP A 94 5.39 -0.37 15.92
CA ASP A 94 5.84 -1.71 15.55
C ASP A 94 4.64 -2.59 15.18
N SER A 95 4.35 -2.63 13.89
CA SER A 95 3.25 -3.39 13.30
C SER A 95 3.74 -3.96 11.97
N PRO A 96 3.41 -5.22 11.63
CA PRO A 96 3.73 -5.77 10.32
C PRO A 96 3.15 -4.94 9.15
N ARG A 97 2.09 -4.16 9.39
CA ARG A 97 1.52 -3.25 8.38
C ARG A 97 2.37 -2.00 8.13
N ASN A 98 3.18 -1.58 9.10
CA ASN A 98 4.07 -0.43 8.95
C ASN A 98 5.38 -0.84 8.26
N LYS A 99 6.02 0.13 7.60
CA LYS A 99 7.13 -0.15 6.68
C LYS A 99 8.47 0.27 7.29
N PRO A 100 9.53 -0.53 7.11
CA PRO A 100 10.86 -0.13 7.53
C PRO A 100 11.36 1.05 6.68
N ASP A 101 12.20 1.88 7.28
CA ASP A 101 12.70 3.12 6.66
C ASP A 101 13.35 2.87 5.31
N GLU A 102 14.04 1.74 5.14
CA GLU A 102 14.67 1.36 3.86
C GLU A 102 13.65 1.20 2.72
N LEU A 103 12.47 0.65 3.00
CA LEU A 103 11.42 0.46 2.01
C LEU A 103 10.68 1.78 1.74
N VAL A 104 10.46 2.57 2.78
CA VAL A 104 9.90 3.92 2.67
C VAL A 104 10.78 4.81 1.78
N SER A 105 12.09 4.84 2.02
CA SER A 105 13.05 5.57 1.20
C SER A 105 13.09 5.03 -0.23
N ALA A 106 13.09 3.71 -0.43
CA ALA A 106 13.10 3.13 -1.77
C ALA A 106 11.85 3.53 -2.60
N VAL A 107 10.68 3.62 -1.97
CA VAL A 107 9.46 4.13 -2.63
C VAL A 107 9.63 5.59 -3.03
N ALA A 108 10.12 6.45 -2.12
CA ALA A 108 10.33 7.87 -2.41
C ALA A 108 11.38 8.11 -3.51
N GLU A 109 12.52 7.42 -3.45
CA GLU A 109 13.60 7.49 -4.45
C GLU A 109 13.13 7.09 -5.87
N ARG A 110 12.07 6.30 -5.97
CA ARG A 110 11.40 5.91 -7.23
C ARG A 110 10.27 6.85 -7.65
N GLY A 111 10.13 8.01 -7.01
CA GLY A 111 9.07 8.97 -7.32
C GLY A 111 7.72 8.64 -6.68
N GLY A 112 7.68 7.66 -5.77
CA GLY A 112 6.47 7.16 -5.14
C GLY A 112 5.94 8.02 -4.00
N VAL A 113 4.83 7.61 -3.38
CA VAL A 113 4.21 8.34 -2.27
C VAL A 113 3.82 7.42 -1.11
N ILE A 114 3.88 7.96 0.11
CA ILE A 114 3.46 7.29 1.34
C ILE A 114 2.24 8.05 1.91
N GLY A 115 1.08 7.41 1.83
CA GLY A 115 -0.14 7.85 2.49
C GLY A 115 -0.13 7.45 3.96
N CYS A 116 0.11 8.40 4.85
CA CYS A 116 0.08 8.15 6.29
C CYS A 116 -1.33 7.79 6.74
N THR A 117 -1.46 6.66 7.43
CA THR A 117 -2.75 6.10 7.84
C THR A 117 -3.15 6.54 9.24
N LEU A 118 -4.45 6.77 9.41
CA LEU A 118 -5.06 7.10 10.69
C LEU A 118 -5.66 5.85 11.39
N TYR A 119 -5.36 4.65 10.91
CA TYR A 119 -5.92 3.43 11.47
C TYR A 119 -5.31 3.11 12.84
N PRO A 120 -6.09 2.99 13.93
CA PRO A 120 -5.57 2.91 15.30
C PRO A 120 -4.57 1.76 15.53
N LEU A 121 -4.75 0.60 14.90
CA LEU A 121 -3.83 -0.53 15.03
C LEU A 121 -2.44 -0.26 14.46
N PHE A 122 -2.30 0.73 13.57
CA PHE A 122 -1.05 1.07 12.88
C PHE A 122 -0.47 2.42 13.32
N MET A 123 -1.14 3.09 14.26
CA MET A 123 -0.71 4.36 14.85
C MET A 123 -0.10 4.21 16.24
N GLY A 124 -0.26 3.06 16.91
CA GLY A 124 0.11 2.89 18.32
C GLY A 124 -1.07 2.89 19.29
N GLY A 125 -2.32 2.80 18.78
CA GLY A 125 -3.53 2.70 19.59
C GLY A 125 -4.34 4.00 19.67
N ALA A 126 -5.39 3.97 20.50
CA ALA A 126 -6.36 5.07 20.61
C ALA A 126 -5.84 6.30 21.37
N ASP A 127 -4.76 6.15 22.14
CA ASP A 127 -4.20 7.21 22.97
C ASP A 127 -3.23 8.14 22.22
N VAL A 128 -2.90 7.78 20.97
CA VAL A 128 -2.03 8.59 20.10
C VAL A 128 -2.69 9.93 19.86
N THR A 129 -2.04 10.99 20.29
CA THR A 129 -2.52 12.34 20.14
C THR A 129 -2.36 12.83 18.70
N ARG A 130 -3.19 13.82 18.32
CA ARG A 130 -3.03 14.52 17.03
C ARG A 130 -1.62 15.08 16.86
N SER A 131 -1.02 15.62 17.93
CA SER A 131 0.32 16.20 17.88
C SER A 131 1.40 15.15 17.61
N GLU A 132 1.30 13.96 18.21
CA GLU A 132 2.23 12.85 17.95
C GLU A 132 2.11 12.36 16.51
N TYR A 133 0.89 12.18 16.01
CA TYR A 133 0.67 11.80 14.61
C TYR A 133 1.21 12.85 13.64
N CYS A 134 0.90 14.14 13.85
CA CYS A 134 1.44 15.21 13.01
C CYS A 134 2.97 15.31 13.11
N GLY A 135 3.55 15.03 14.28
CA GLY A 135 5.00 14.94 14.47
C GLY A 135 5.63 13.82 13.64
N MET A 136 5.00 12.65 13.58
CA MET A 136 5.42 11.56 12.70
C MET A 136 5.36 11.96 11.22
N VAL A 137 4.26 12.57 10.77
CA VAL A 137 4.12 13.01 9.37
C VAL A 137 5.18 14.07 9.01
N ALA A 138 5.48 15.00 9.94
CA ALA A 138 6.52 16.00 9.76
C ALA A 138 7.92 15.37 9.65
N ALA A 139 8.26 14.46 10.57
CA ALA A 139 9.54 13.74 10.55
C ALA A 139 9.71 12.92 9.26
N LEU A 140 8.65 12.26 8.81
CA LEU A 140 8.66 11.55 7.53
C LEU A 140 8.89 12.51 6.36
N SER A 141 8.22 13.67 6.35
CA SER A 141 8.39 14.69 5.30
C SER A 141 9.83 15.23 5.26
N GLU A 142 10.48 15.39 6.41
CA GLU A 142 11.90 15.75 6.50
C GLU A 142 12.83 14.65 5.97
N GLN A 143 12.46 13.38 6.17
CA GLN A 143 13.24 12.22 5.74
C GLN A 143 13.21 12.00 4.23
N ILE A 144 12.02 12.04 3.63
CA ILE A 144 11.82 11.62 2.23
C ILE A 144 11.36 12.74 1.29
N GLY A 145 11.17 13.96 1.78
CA GLY A 145 10.61 15.06 0.99
C GLY A 145 9.08 15.13 1.09
N VAL A 146 8.54 16.34 1.19
CA VAL A 146 7.10 16.58 1.39
C VAL A 146 6.25 16.15 0.18
N GLU A 147 6.84 16.16 -1.02
CA GLU A 147 6.25 15.70 -2.27
C GLU A 147 5.99 14.19 -2.31
N HIS A 148 6.63 13.44 -1.41
CA HIS A 148 6.48 11.99 -1.26
C HIS A 148 5.54 11.59 -0.11
N VAL A 149 4.94 12.56 0.59
CA VAL A 149 4.05 12.33 1.72
C VAL A 149 2.61 12.69 1.36
N ALA A 150 1.68 11.79 1.69
CA ALA A 150 0.25 11.95 1.47
C ALA A 150 -0.56 11.53 2.72
N ILE A 151 -1.88 11.67 2.66
CA ILE A 151 -2.79 11.17 3.70
C ILE A 151 -3.60 10.01 3.14
N GLY A 152 -3.50 8.86 3.81
CA GLY A 152 -4.17 7.62 3.45
C GLY A 152 -5.01 7.11 4.61
N SER A 153 -6.08 7.83 4.96
CA SER A 153 -6.74 7.70 6.27
C SER A 153 -7.17 6.30 6.72
N ASP A 154 -7.42 5.40 5.76
CA ASP A 154 -8.01 4.08 6.00
C ASP A 154 -9.34 4.16 6.76
N ALA A 155 -10.03 5.29 6.61
CA ALA A 155 -11.31 5.52 7.23
C ALA A 155 -12.36 4.65 6.54
N CYS A 156 -12.93 3.70 7.30
CA CYS A 156 -14.19 3.08 6.94
C CYS A 156 -15.31 3.99 7.46
N PRO A 157 -15.97 4.81 6.61
CA PRO A 157 -17.11 5.60 7.06
C PRO A 157 -18.16 4.64 7.61
N ARG A 158 -18.59 4.87 8.86
CA ARG A 158 -19.76 4.18 9.40
C ARG A 158 -20.92 4.47 8.45
N VAL A 159 -21.49 3.43 7.85
CA VAL A 159 -22.88 3.51 7.39
C VAL A 159 -23.69 3.84 8.64
N GLU A 160 -24.43 4.95 8.63
CA GLU A 160 -25.21 5.36 9.79
C GLU A 160 -26.09 4.21 10.31
N PRO A 161 -26.26 4.05 11.63
CA PRO A 161 -27.28 3.16 12.17
C PRO A 161 -28.65 3.67 11.67
N GLY A 162 -29.21 3.04 10.63
CA GLY A 162 -30.48 3.44 10.03
C GLY A 162 -30.53 3.41 8.49
N ARG A 163 -29.40 3.22 7.79
CA ARG A 163 -29.39 3.06 6.32
C ARG A 163 -28.91 1.67 5.89
N ALA A 164 -29.50 0.63 6.46
CA ALA A 164 -29.66 -0.62 5.73
C ALA A 164 -30.89 -0.48 4.84
N ARG A 165 -30.73 0.07 3.63
CA ARG A 165 -31.67 -0.31 2.58
C ARG A 165 -31.23 -1.69 2.11
N MET A 166 -31.96 -2.69 2.59
CA MET A 166 -32.22 -3.88 1.81
C MET A 166 -32.66 -3.41 0.43
N ASP A 167 -31.93 -3.82 -0.59
CA ASP A 167 -32.48 -4.12 -1.90
C ASP A 167 -31.62 -5.27 -2.46
N ALA A 168 -32.34 -6.24 -3.05
CA ALA A 168 -32.00 -7.64 -3.27
C ALA A 168 -30.81 -7.92 -4.19
#